data_AF-A0A1D2MIZ1-F1
#
_entry.id   AF-A0A1D2MIZ1-F1
#
_cell.length_a   1.000
_cell.length_b   1.000
_cell.length_c   1.000
_cell.angle_alpha   90.00
_cell.angle_beta   90.00
_cell.angle_gamma   90.00
#
_symmetry.space_group_name_H-M   'P 1'
#
loop_
_entity.id
_entity.type
_entity.pdbx_description
1 polymer ?
#
loop_
_entity_poly.entity_id
_entity_poly.type
_entity_poly.pdbx_seq_one_letter_code
_entity_poly.pdbx_strand_id
1 'polypeptide(L)'
;MDNPVVGNDDCKIIDVVDILQANQAVLDDLQDLSRRLNASPSMSVTLDKQINANNIKYPTLLHSLLEDWRSRNSGAATLEALIQILQSDQHISAADELRRNFNSRNPVIGNDDCKILDVVDILKNHRTILQNWVLLANRLNTPASLTVCLEQTNTPITPYPTLLYDLLEHWRSRESSAATLAELVRVLEQANHGLAADQLRRFFNKP
;
A
#
# COMPACT_ATOMS: atom_id res chain seq x y z
N MET A 1 17.36 26.74 -11.42
CA MET A 1 17.49 26.19 -10.06
C MET A 1 16.38 25.19 -9.92
N ASP A 2 16.78 23.93 -10.05
CA ASP A 2 15.94 22.76 -10.24
C ASP A 2 15.06 22.47 -9.03
N ASN A 3 13.78 22.23 -9.29
CA ASN A 3 12.84 21.65 -8.34
C ASN A 3 13.17 20.17 -8.16
N PRO A 4 13.39 19.66 -6.93
CA PRO A 4 13.38 18.23 -6.72
C PRO A 4 11.93 17.74 -6.86
N VAL A 5 11.67 17.00 -7.95
CA VAL A 5 10.43 16.25 -8.15
C VAL A 5 10.39 15.14 -7.10
N VAL A 6 9.54 15.34 -6.09
CA VAL A 6 9.19 14.35 -5.08
C VAL A 6 8.15 13.39 -5.67
N GLY A 7 8.44 12.08 -5.62
CA GLY A 7 7.45 11.03 -5.88
C GLY A 7 7.98 9.89 -6.73
N ASN A 8 9.03 9.22 -6.24
CA ASN A 8 9.52 8.00 -6.89
C ASN A 8 8.65 6.82 -6.46
N ASP A 9 7.95 6.25 -7.45
CA ASP A 9 7.47 4.87 -7.59
C ASP A 9 7.07 4.07 -6.34
N ASP A 10 5.80 3.67 -6.23
CA ASP A 10 5.42 2.34 -5.68
C ASP A 10 4.07 1.79 -6.21
N CYS A 11 3.37 2.51 -7.09
CA CYS A 11 2.27 1.94 -7.88
C CYS A 11 1.99 2.84 -9.11
N LYS A 12 2.38 2.43 -10.32
CA LYS A 12 2.01 3.19 -11.52
C LYS A 12 0.52 2.97 -11.74
N ILE A 13 -0.26 4.04 -11.97
CA ILE A 13 -1.70 3.96 -12.26
C ILE A 13 -1.98 2.93 -13.37
N ILE A 14 -1.06 2.81 -14.33
CA ILE A 14 -1.07 1.80 -15.39
C ILE A 14 -1.15 0.36 -14.85
N ASP A 15 -0.35 -0.01 -13.84
CA ASP A 15 -0.37 -1.37 -13.27
C ASP A 15 -1.73 -1.68 -12.60
N VAL A 16 -2.34 -0.68 -11.95
CA VAL A 16 -3.67 -0.80 -11.34
C VAL A 16 -4.75 -0.93 -12.40
N VAL A 17 -4.68 -0.10 -13.45
CA VAL A 17 -5.61 -0.16 -14.58
C VAL A 17 -5.57 -1.55 -15.21
N ASP A 18 -4.38 -2.15 -15.36
CA ASP A 18 -4.24 -3.47 -15.96
C ASP A 18 -4.90 -4.59 -15.13
N ILE A 19 -4.89 -4.46 -13.81
CA ILE A 19 -5.56 -5.40 -12.91
C ILE A 19 -7.07 -5.16 -12.89
N LEU A 20 -7.50 -3.90 -12.81
CA LEU A 20 -8.93 -3.56 -12.78
C LEU A 20 -9.63 -3.87 -14.10
N GLN A 21 -8.97 -3.66 -15.24
CA GLN A 21 -9.56 -3.99 -16.56
C GLN A 21 -9.70 -5.50 -16.77
N ALA A 22 -8.89 -6.32 -16.09
CA ALA A 22 -8.99 -7.77 -16.15
C ALA A 22 -10.15 -8.32 -15.30
N ASN A 23 -10.73 -7.49 -14.43
CA ASN A 23 -11.81 -7.91 -13.55
C ASN A 23 -13.19 -7.49 -14.09
N GLN A 24 -13.94 -8.45 -14.61
CA GLN A 24 -15.24 -8.18 -15.23
C GLN A 24 -16.26 -7.53 -14.27
N ALA A 25 -16.25 -7.89 -12.97
CA ALA A 25 -17.17 -7.30 -12.00
C ALA A 25 -16.92 -5.79 -11.80
N VAL A 26 -15.66 -5.36 -11.90
CA VAL A 26 -15.29 -3.93 -11.88
C VAL A 26 -15.80 -3.22 -13.13
N LEU A 27 -15.73 -3.87 -14.29
CA LEU A 27 -16.20 -3.30 -15.56
C LEU A 27 -17.72 -3.19 -15.61
N ASP A 28 -18.42 -4.20 -15.08
CA ASP A 28 -19.88 -4.27 -15.04
C ASP A 28 -20.48 -3.22 -14.08
N ASP A 29 -19.74 -2.83 -13.03
CA ASP A 29 -20.20 -1.87 -12.02
C ASP A 29 -19.31 -0.62 -11.90
N LEU A 30 -18.83 -0.15 -13.06
CA LEU A 30 -17.95 1.02 -13.16
C LEU A 30 -18.58 2.29 -12.56
N GLN A 31 -19.91 2.40 -12.62
CA GLN A 31 -20.67 3.50 -12.01
C GLN A 31 -20.65 3.46 -10.48
N ASP A 32 -20.74 2.28 -9.87
CA ASP A 32 -20.58 2.14 -8.42
C ASP A 32 -19.15 2.44 -7.99
N LEU A 33 -18.16 1.92 -8.71
CA LEU A 33 -16.76 2.24 -8.45
C LEU A 33 -16.52 3.76 -8.50
N SER A 34 -17.04 4.44 -9.53
CA SER A 34 -16.94 5.89 -9.67
C SER A 34 -17.57 6.65 -8.49
N ARG A 35 -18.73 6.19 -8.00
CA ARG A 35 -19.37 6.77 -6.81
C ARG A 35 -18.51 6.58 -5.56
N ARG A 36 -17.90 5.39 -5.38
CA ARG A 36 -17.09 5.07 -4.19
C ARG A 36 -15.73 5.76 -4.20
N LEU A 37 -15.15 5.97 -5.38
CA LEU A 37 -13.99 6.84 -5.56
C LEU A 37 -14.34 8.33 -5.44
N ASN A 38 -15.62 8.68 -5.19
CA ASN A 38 -16.09 10.05 -5.10
C ASN A 38 -15.65 10.86 -6.34
N ALA A 39 -15.85 10.33 -7.55
CA ALA A 39 -15.41 10.95 -8.79
C ALA A 39 -16.00 12.36 -8.99
N SER A 40 -15.28 13.22 -9.71
CA SER A 40 -15.77 14.58 -10.00
C SER A 40 -17.05 14.54 -10.84
N PRO A 41 -17.92 15.56 -10.74
CA PRO A 41 -19.12 15.66 -11.57
C PRO A 41 -18.79 15.59 -13.08
N SER A 42 -17.66 16.17 -13.49
CA SER A 42 -17.13 16.08 -14.86
C SER A 42 -16.77 14.65 -15.27
N MET A 43 -16.17 13.87 -14.35
CA MET A 43 -15.82 12.49 -14.62
C MET A 43 -17.07 11.61 -14.69
N SER A 44 -18.04 11.79 -13.79
CA SER A 44 -19.32 11.07 -13.82
C SER A 44 -20.09 11.31 -15.12
N VAL A 45 -20.15 12.56 -15.60
CA VAL A 45 -20.78 12.89 -16.90
C VAL A 45 -20.04 12.23 -18.08
N THR A 46 -18.70 12.13 -18.00
CA THR A 46 -17.89 11.46 -19.03
C THR A 46 -18.16 9.96 -19.04
N LEU A 47 -18.24 9.35 -17.85
CA LEU A 47 -18.57 7.93 -17.66
C LEU A 47 -19.93 7.60 -18.28
N ASP A 48 -20.96 8.37 -17.92
CA ASP A 48 -22.33 8.17 -18.41
C ASP A 48 -22.42 8.34 -19.93
N LYS A 49 -21.72 9.33 -20.50
CA LYS A 49 -21.68 9.50 -21.96
C LYS A 49 -21.03 8.32 -22.67
N GLN A 50 -19.92 7.79 -22.15
CA GLN A 50 -19.21 6.69 -22.81
C GLN A 50 -19.94 5.35 -22.66
N ILE A 51 -20.56 5.09 -21.50
CA ILE A 51 -21.40 3.92 -21.27
C ILE A 51 -22.61 3.94 -22.22
N ASN A 52 -23.34 5.05 -22.28
CA ASN A 52 -24.52 5.17 -23.14
C ASN A 52 -24.20 5.14 -24.64
N ALA A 53 -22.97 5.52 -25.04
CA ALA A 53 -22.53 5.49 -26.42
C ALA A 53 -22.07 4.10 -26.90
N ASN A 54 -22.05 3.07 -26.03
CA ASN A 54 -21.49 1.72 -26.30
C ASN A 54 -20.06 1.75 -26.89
N ASN A 55 -19.31 2.83 -26.64
CA ASN A 55 -17.95 3.03 -27.14
C ASN A 55 -16.98 3.08 -25.97
N ILE A 56 -16.99 2.02 -25.17
CA ILE A 56 -16.30 1.99 -23.89
C ILE A 56 -14.84 1.58 -24.10
N LYS A 57 -13.93 2.52 -23.87
CA LYS A 57 -12.49 2.24 -23.74
C LYS A 57 -12.15 2.15 -22.26
N TYR A 58 -12.46 0.99 -21.66
CA TYR A 58 -12.25 0.73 -20.23
C TYR A 58 -10.87 1.13 -19.69
N PRO A 59 -9.74 0.85 -20.37
CA PRO A 59 -8.42 1.22 -19.85
C PRO A 59 -8.27 2.74 -19.70
N THR A 60 -8.74 3.50 -20.69
CA THR A 60 -8.68 4.97 -20.68
C THR A 60 -9.62 5.56 -19.62
N LEU A 61 -10.83 5.01 -19.48
CA LEU A 61 -11.79 5.44 -18.47
C LEU A 61 -11.30 5.18 -17.05
N LEU A 62 -10.78 3.97 -16.78
CA LEU A 62 -10.21 3.61 -15.48
C LEU A 62 -9.01 4.49 -15.15
N HIS A 63 -8.13 4.75 -16.11
CA HIS A 63 -7.00 5.65 -15.91
C HIS A 63 -7.46 7.06 -15.52
N SER A 64 -8.38 7.65 -16.28
CA SER A 64 -8.91 8.99 -15.98
C SER A 64 -9.65 9.04 -14.65
N LEU A 65 -10.38 7.98 -14.30
CA LEU A 65 -11.08 7.89 -13.01
C LEU A 65 -10.10 7.85 -11.83
N LEU A 66 -9.06 7.03 -11.93
CA LEU A 66 -8.03 6.93 -10.90
C LEU A 66 -7.18 8.21 -10.79
N GLU A 67 -6.90 8.88 -11.91
CA GLU A 67 -6.25 10.20 -11.88
C GLU A 67 -7.12 11.29 -11.26
N ASP A 68 -8.42 11.34 -11.59
CA ASP A 68 -9.37 12.26 -10.96
C ASP A 68 -9.41 12.03 -9.44
N TRP A 69 -9.56 10.77 -9.02
CA TRP A 69 -9.50 10.39 -7.61
C TRP A 69 -8.18 10.81 -6.96
N ARG A 70 -7.04 10.52 -7.60
CA ARG A 70 -5.71 10.86 -7.08
C ARG A 70 -5.50 12.37 -6.95
N SER A 71 -5.92 13.14 -7.95
CA SER A 71 -5.78 14.60 -7.94
C SER A 71 -6.58 15.24 -6.79
N ARG A 72 -7.73 14.65 -6.45
CA ARG A 72 -8.62 15.16 -5.40
C ARG A 72 -8.26 14.68 -3.99
N ASN A 73 -7.68 13.49 -3.89
CA ASN A 73 -7.32 12.89 -2.60
C ASN A 73 -5.82 13.03 -2.27
N SER A 74 -5.00 13.54 -3.19
CA SER A 74 -3.58 13.87 -2.99
C SER A 74 -2.83 12.74 -2.27
N GLY A 75 -2.10 13.02 -1.18
CA GLY A 75 -1.34 12.03 -0.42
C GLY A 75 -2.17 10.94 0.29
N ALA A 76 -3.50 11.05 0.31
CA ALA A 76 -4.40 10.00 0.80
C ALA A 76 -4.81 9.00 -0.30
N ALA A 77 -4.47 9.28 -1.57
CA ALA A 77 -4.75 8.40 -2.70
C ALA A 77 -3.72 7.25 -2.79
N THR A 78 -3.74 6.37 -1.79
CA THR A 78 -2.82 5.23 -1.70
C THR A 78 -3.44 3.95 -2.27
N LEU A 79 -2.59 2.98 -2.63
CA LEU A 79 -3.05 1.67 -3.08
C LEU A 79 -3.96 1.00 -2.03
N GLU A 80 -3.62 1.10 -0.74
CA GLU A 80 -4.47 0.52 0.30
C GLU A 80 -5.83 1.22 0.39
N ALA A 81 -5.88 2.56 0.24
CA ALA A 81 -7.15 3.26 0.19
C ALA A 81 -8.01 2.76 -0.98
N LEU A 82 -7.40 2.49 -2.13
CA LEU A 82 -8.08 1.86 -3.26
C LEU A 82 -8.52 0.42 -2.96
N ILE A 83 -7.68 -0.40 -2.32
CA ILE A 83 -8.03 -1.77 -1.91
C ILE A 83 -9.22 -1.75 -0.95
N GLN A 84 -9.24 -0.85 0.04
CA GLN A 84 -10.39 -0.66 0.94
C GLN A 84 -11.64 -0.22 0.19
N ILE A 85 -11.51 0.68 -0.79
CA ILE A 85 -12.60 1.06 -1.70
C ILE A 85 -13.02 -0.11 -2.59
N LEU A 86 -12.24 -1.17 -2.75
CA LEU A 86 -12.61 -2.35 -3.52
C LEU A 86 -13.04 -3.53 -2.63
N GLN A 87 -12.96 -3.43 -1.31
CA GLN A 87 -13.36 -4.47 -0.35
C GLN A 87 -14.89 -4.66 -0.23
N SER A 88 -15.69 -4.24 -1.22
CA SER A 88 -17.09 -4.69 -1.28
C SER A 88 -17.14 -6.14 -1.78
N ASP A 89 -18.18 -6.88 -1.39
CA ASP A 89 -18.42 -8.26 -1.84
C ASP A 89 -18.32 -8.43 -3.37
N GLN A 90 -18.67 -7.37 -4.11
CA GLN A 90 -18.70 -7.35 -5.56
C GLN A 90 -17.33 -7.10 -6.21
N HIS A 91 -16.41 -6.41 -5.55
CA HIS A 91 -15.07 -6.06 -6.08
C HIS A 91 -13.93 -6.75 -5.32
N ILE A 92 -14.25 -7.64 -4.37
CA ILE A 92 -13.28 -8.29 -3.49
C ILE A 92 -12.21 -9.06 -4.27
N SER A 93 -12.57 -9.68 -5.40
CA SER A 93 -11.60 -10.38 -6.25
C SER A 93 -10.57 -9.42 -6.87
N ALA A 94 -10.97 -8.20 -7.24
CA ALA A 94 -10.04 -7.19 -7.74
C ALA A 94 -9.18 -6.63 -6.60
N ALA A 95 -9.77 -6.42 -5.43
CA ALA A 95 -9.04 -6.01 -4.23
C ALA A 95 -7.95 -7.04 -3.85
N ASP A 96 -8.31 -8.33 -3.86
CA ASP A 96 -7.41 -9.45 -3.57
C ASP A 96 -6.36 -9.62 -4.66
N GLU A 97 -6.67 -9.31 -5.92
CA GLU A 97 -5.72 -9.42 -7.03
C GLU A 97 -4.76 -8.24 -7.09
N LEU A 98 -5.22 -7.02 -6.79
CA LEU A 98 -4.34 -5.88 -6.53
C LEU A 98 -3.43 -6.25 -5.37
N ARG A 99 -4.01 -6.62 -4.22
CA ARG A 99 -3.26 -7.03 -3.05
C ARG A 99 -2.27 -8.14 -3.39
N ARG A 100 -2.65 -9.19 -4.12
CA ARG A 100 -1.74 -10.26 -4.58
C ARG A 100 -0.67 -9.77 -5.55
N ASN A 101 -0.97 -8.94 -6.54
CA ASN A 101 0.03 -8.45 -7.49
C ASN A 101 1.09 -7.60 -6.80
N PHE A 102 0.67 -6.67 -5.95
CA PHE A 102 1.58 -5.86 -5.14
C PHE A 102 2.31 -6.72 -4.10
N ASN A 103 1.61 -7.67 -3.48
CA ASN A 103 2.22 -8.66 -2.59
C ASN A 103 3.12 -9.67 -3.31
N SER A 104 3.01 -9.85 -4.64
CA SER A 104 3.83 -10.76 -5.45
C SER A 104 5.06 -10.05 -6.03
N ARG A 105 4.99 -8.72 -6.16
CA ARG A 105 6.17 -7.85 -6.20
C ARG A 105 6.93 -7.84 -4.88
N ASN A 106 6.47 -8.60 -3.87
CA ASN A 106 7.01 -8.78 -2.51
C ASN A 106 8.49 -8.41 -2.46
N PRO A 107 8.78 -7.14 -2.15
CA PRO A 107 10.14 -6.70 -2.29
C PRO A 107 10.94 -7.44 -1.22
N VAL A 108 12.02 -8.07 -1.67
CA VAL A 108 12.91 -8.80 -0.77
C VAL A 108 13.67 -7.77 0.07
N ILE A 109 13.75 -8.02 1.36
CA ILE A 109 14.64 -7.33 2.27
C ILE A 109 16.07 -7.75 1.90
N GLY A 110 16.74 -6.88 1.15
CA GLY A 110 18.12 -7.09 0.71
C GLY A 110 18.22 -8.29 -0.22
N ASN A 111 19.22 -9.14 0.02
CA ASN A 111 19.49 -10.35 -0.77
C ASN A 111 19.03 -11.64 -0.07
N ASP A 112 18.31 -11.55 1.05
CA ASP A 112 18.13 -12.66 1.99
C ASP A 112 16.91 -13.56 1.67
N ASP A 113 16.33 -13.47 0.46
CA ASP A 113 15.02 -14.06 0.06
C ASP A 113 13.86 -13.78 1.06
N CYS A 114 14.09 -12.85 1.99
CA CYS A 114 13.18 -12.45 3.06
C CYS A 114 12.15 -11.46 2.53
N LYS A 115 10.91 -11.90 2.43
CA LYS A 115 9.81 -11.08 1.91
C LYS A 115 9.27 -10.15 2.99
N ILE A 116 9.00 -8.88 2.65
CA ILE A 116 8.41 -7.91 3.60
C ILE A 116 7.13 -8.47 4.23
N LEU A 117 6.28 -9.15 3.48
CA LEU A 117 5.03 -9.68 4.05
C LEU A 117 5.24 -10.77 5.10
N ASP A 118 6.26 -11.61 4.95
CA ASP A 118 6.58 -12.63 5.96
C ASP A 118 7.03 -11.96 7.26
N VAL A 119 7.79 -10.86 7.13
CA VAL A 119 8.16 -10.00 8.26
C VAL A 119 6.91 -9.34 8.86
N VAL A 120 6.01 -8.77 8.05
CA VAL A 120 4.76 -8.17 8.52
C VAL A 120 3.91 -9.18 9.29
N ASP A 121 3.79 -10.41 8.78
CA ASP A 121 3.01 -11.47 9.42
C ASP A 121 3.55 -11.89 10.78
N ILE A 122 4.87 -11.83 10.96
CA ILE A 122 5.52 -12.05 12.25
C ILE A 122 5.25 -10.84 13.16
N LEU A 123 5.58 -9.64 12.67
CA LEU A 123 5.60 -8.42 13.48
C LEU A 123 4.21 -7.92 13.88
N LYS A 124 3.16 -8.14 13.07
CA LYS A 124 1.79 -7.64 13.30
C LYS A 124 1.16 -8.09 14.63
N ASN A 125 1.65 -9.18 15.21
CA ASN A 125 1.15 -9.72 16.47
C ASN A 125 1.92 -9.19 17.71
N HIS A 126 2.99 -8.42 17.52
CA HIS A 126 3.79 -7.89 18.62
C HIS A 126 3.27 -6.54 19.11
N ARG A 127 2.52 -6.57 20.22
CA ARG A 127 1.95 -5.38 20.86
C ARG A 127 2.99 -4.30 21.21
N THR A 128 4.24 -4.68 21.47
CA THR A 128 5.32 -3.75 21.81
C THR A 128 5.69 -2.84 20.63
N ILE A 129 5.57 -3.32 19.39
CA ILE A 129 5.83 -2.54 18.18
C ILE A 129 4.77 -1.45 18.04
N LEU A 130 3.50 -1.80 18.26
CA LEU A 130 2.43 -0.81 18.29
C LEU A 130 2.67 0.25 19.38
N GLN A 131 3.08 -0.18 20.58
CA GLN A 131 3.31 0.73 21.72
C GLN A 131 4.50 1.68 21.55
N ASN A 132 5.52 1.30 20.77
CA ASN A 132 6.69 2.15 20.52
C ASN A 132 6.87 2.42 19.02
N TRP A 133 5.76 2.51 18.29
CA TRP A 133 5.75 2.70 16.85
C TRP A 133 6.64 3.85 16.39
N VAL A 134 6.50 5.00 17.06
CA VAL A 134 7.24 6.23 16.75
C VAL A 134 8.75 6.01 16.87
N LEU A 135 9.18 5.25 17.89
CA LEU A 135 10.59 4.93 18.06
C LEU A 135 11.10 4.04 16.93
N LEU A 136 10.34 3.01 16.56
CA LEU A 136 10.70 2.14 15.43
C LEU A 136 10.76 2.93 14.11
N ALA A 137 9.74 3.72 13.82
CA ALA A 137 9.65 4.53 12.61
C ALA A 137 10.76 5.57 12.51
N ASN A 138 11.11 6.23 13.61
CA ASN A 138 12.26 7.14 13.66
C ASN A 138 13.59 6.41 13.44
N ARG A 139 13.75 5.20 13.97
CA ARG A 139 14.96 4.39 13.78
C ARG A 139 15.10 3.88 12.35
N LEU A 140 13.98 3.54 11.73
CA LEU A 140 13.92 3.23 10.30
C LEU A 140 13.96 4.51 9.44
N ASN A 141 14.01 5.70 10.04
CA ASN A 141 14.10 7.02 9.40
C ASN A 141 12.99 7.25 8.34
N THR A 142 11.78 6.77 8.63
CA THR A 142 10.61 6.91 7.75
C THR A 142 9.96 8.28 7.87
N PRO A 143 9.25 8.75 6.83
CA PRO A 143 8.61 10.08 6.81
C PRO A 143 7.59 10.25 7.93
N ALA A 144 7.41 11.51 8.35
CA ALA A 144 6.50 11.87 9.43
C ALA A 144 5.02 11.49 9.17
N SER A 145 4.64 11.32 7.90
CA SER A 145 3.31 10.81 7.55
C SER A 145 3.05 9.41 8.12
N LEU A 146 4.08 8.54 8.17
CA LEU A 146 3.96 7.17 8.70
C LEU A 146 4.09 7.12 10.23
N THR A 147 4.74 8.11 10.86
CA THR A 147 4.81 8.20 12.33
C THR A 147 3.51 8.70 12.95
N VAL A 148 2.85 9.67 12.30
CA VAL A 148 1.64 10.36 12.84
C VAL A 148 0.39 9.47 12.79
N CYS A 149 0.31 8.50 11.87
CA CYS A 149 -0.87 7.63 11.70
C CYS A 149 -1.31 6.86 12.97
N LEU A 150 -0.40 6.59 13.92
CA LEU A 150 -0.70 5.85 15.16
C LEU A 150 -0.77 6.71 16.42
N GLU A 151 -0.20 7.92 16.42
CA GLU A 151 -0.25 8.81 17.60
C GLU A 151 -1.65 9.43 17.81
N GLN A 152 -2.42 9.63 16.74
CA GLN A 152 -3.63 10.45 16.79
C GLN A 152 -4.92 9.66 17.01
N THR A 153 -4.90 8.33 16.89
CA THR A 153 -6.14 7.56 16.90
C THR A 153 -5.97 6.27 17.71
N ASN A 154 -6.72 6.14 18.81
CA ASN A 154 -6.95 4.85 19.47
C ASN A 154 -7.74 3.85 18.58
N THR A 155 -7.87 4.14 17.28
CA THR A 155 -8.45 3.33 16.20
C THR A 155 -7.83 3.81 14.89
N PRO A 156 -6.80 3.13 14.36
CA PRO A 156 -6.14 3.59 13.15
C PRO A 156 -7.09 3.50 11.96
N ILE A 157 -7.15 4.57 11.17
CA ILE A 157 -7.91 4.66 9.90
C ILE A 157 -7.36 3.65 8.88
N THR A 158 -6.10 3.23 9.06
CA THR A 158 -5.40 2.20 8.27
C THR A 158 -5.13 0.97 9.15
N PRO A 159 -5.44 -0.27 8.73
CA PRO A 159 -5.12 -1.46 9.49
C PRO A 159 -3.62 -1.52 9.86
N TYR A 160 -3.33 -1.84 11.12
CA TYR A 160 -1.95 -1.92 11.64
C TYR A 160 -0.98 -2.76 10.77
N PRO A 161 -1.39 -3.93 10.21
CA PRO A 161 -0.53 -4.69 9.30
C PRO A 161 -0.14 -3.91 8.04
N THR A 162 -1.03 -3.08 7.50
CA THR A 162 -0.75 -2.27 6.32
C THR A 162 0.22 -1.14 6.65
N LEU A 163 0.03 -0.45 7.79
CA LEU A 163 0.99 0.56 8.25
C LEU A 163 2.40 -0.01 8.41
N LEU A 164 2.49 -1.23 8.95
CA LEU A 164 3.74 -1.96 9.11
C LEU A 164 4.38 -2.35 7.77
N TYR A 165 3.58 -2.72 6.78
CA TYR A 165 4.05 -2.95 5.40
C TYR A 165 4.63 -1.67 4.80
N ASP A 166 3.89 -0.56 4.81
CA ASP A 166 4.31 0.72 4.24
C ASP A 166 5.61 1.24 4.89
N LEU A 167 5.73 1.06 6.21
CA LEU A 167 6.94 1.38 6.97
C LEU A 167 8.16 0.62 6.46
N LEU A 168 8.03 -0.70 6.34
CA LEU A 168 9.12 -1.59 5.93
C LEU A 168 9.47 -1.41 4.46
N GLU A 169 8.47 -1.21 3.61
CA GLU A 169 8.67 -0.96 2.18
C GLU A 169 9.42 0.35 1.96
N HIS A 170 9.01 1.42 2.65
CA HIS A 170 9.69 2.72 2.56
C HIS A 170 11.14 2.65 3.09
N TRP A 171 11.34 1.95 4.20
CA TRP A 171 12.69 1.72 4.72
C TRP A 171 13.55 0.97 3.70
N ARG A 172 13.02 -0.11 3.13
CA ARG A 172 13.73 -0.94 2.15
C ARG A 172 14.00 -0.20 0.84
N SER A 173 13.05 0.59 0.33
CA SER A 173 13.25 1.35 -0.90
C SER A 173 14.34 2.40 -0.74
N ARG A 174 14.47 3.03 0.44
CA ARG A 174 15.54 3.98 0.74
C ARG A 174 16.91 3.30 0.88
N GLU A 175 17.00 2.28 1.72
CA GLU A 175 18.28 1.62 2.03
C GLU A 175 18.74 0.67 0.91
N SER A 176 17.82 0.26 0.03
CA SER A 176 18.07 -0.65 -1.09
C SER A 176 18.80 -1.92 -0.62
N SER A 177 20.03 -2.15 -1.08
CA SER A 177 20.85 -3.31 -0.69
C SER A 177 21.25 -3.33 0.79
N ALA A 178 21.20 -2.20 1.50
CA ALA A 178 21.52 -2.13 2.93
C ALA A 178 20.34 -2.53 3.84
N ALA A 179 19.11 -2.57 3.31
CA ALA A 179 17.95 -3.08 4.04
C ALA A 179 17.97 -4.60 4.11
N THR A 180 18.84 -5.15 4.95
CA THR A 180 18.98 -6.59 5.20
C THR A 180 18.15 -7.03 6.40
N LEU A 181 17.87 -8.33 6.51
CA LEU A 181 17.16 -8.85 7.69
C LEU A 181 17.96 -8.60 8.97
N ALA A 182 19.29 -8.74 8.90
CA ALA A 182 20.18 -8.47 10.03
C ALA A 182 20.06 -7.03 10.53
N GLU A 183 19.96 -6.07 9.60
CA GLU A 183 19.79 -4.67 9.94
C GLU A 183 18.42 -4.39 10.56
N LEU A 184 17.35 -4.99 10.03
CA LEU A 184 16.02 -4.88 10.63
C LEU A 184 15.99 -5.43 12.07
N VAL A 185 16.60 -6.60 12.28
CA VAL A 185 16.73 -7.22 13.62
C VAL A 185 17.48 -6.29 14.57
N ARG A 186 18.59 -5.68 14.13
CA ARG A 186 19.37 -4.71 14.91
C ARG A 186 18.53 -3.49 15.28
N VAL A 187 17.75 -2.96 14.35
CA VAL A 187 16.85 -1.81 14.58
C VAL A 187 15.75 -2.16 15.58
N LEU A 188 15.14 -3.35 15.46
CA LEU A 188 14.12 -3.82 16.40
C LEU A 188 14.69 -3.96 17.83
N GLU A 189 15.89 -4.51 17.99
CA GLU A 189 16.57 -4.57 19.30
C GLU A 189 16.79 -3.16 19.89
N GLN A 190 17.27 -2.21 19.08
CA GLN A 190 17.48 -0.82 19.50
C GLN A 190 16.20 -0.06 19.79
N ALA A 191 15.08 -0.48 19.20
CA ALA A 191 13.74 0.06 19.47
C ALA A 191 13.01 -0.68 20.62
N ASN A 192 13.71 -1.53 21.38
CA ASN A 192 13.17 -2.30 22.50
C ASN A 192 12.12 -3.35 22.07
N HIS A 193 12.33 -3.97 20.91
CA HIS A 193 11.50 -5.04 20.34
C HIS A 193 12.24 -6.38 20.27
N GLY A 194 13.02 -6.71 21.30
CA GLY A 194 13.85 -7.92 21.34
C GLY A 194 13.09 -9.22 21.06
N LEU A 195 11.87 -9.39 21.59
CA LEU A 195 11.05 -10.58 21.31
C LEU A 195 10.66 -10.72 19.83
N ALA A 196 10.41 -9.60 19.15
CA ALA A 196 10.08 -9.60 17.73
C ALA A 196 11.33 -9.88 16.89
N ALA A 197 12.47 -9.30 17.28
CA ALA A 197 13.77 -9.56 16.67
C ALA A 197 14.17 -11.04 16.78
N ASP A 198 13.97 -11.65 17.95
CA ASP A 198 14.22 -13.08 18.18
C ASP A 198 13.32 -13.98 17.34
N GLN A 199 12.05 -13.60 17.17
CA GLN A 199 11.10 -14.36 16.35
C GLN A 199 11.47 -14.30 14.86
N LEU A 200 11.90 -13.13 14.36
CA LEU A 200 12.43 -13.00 13.00
C LEU A 200 13.67 -13.89 12.81
N ARG A 201 14.65 -13.84 13.74
CA ARG A 201 15.84 -14.70 13.69
C ARG A 201 15.48 -16.17 13.60
N ARG A 202 14.54 -16.64 14.42
CA ARG A 202 14.13 -18.06 14.42
C ARG A 202 13.40 -18.48 13.14
N PHE A 203 12.66 -17.56 12.53
CA PHE A 203 11.88 -17.87 11.33
C PHE A 203 12.78 -17.98 10.09
N PHE A 204 13.72 -17.07 9.93
CA PHE A 204 14.56 -16.97 8.74
C PHE A 204 15.94 -17.63 8.86
N ASN A 205 16.47 -17.87 10.07
CA ASN A 205 17.72 -18.64 10.28
C ASN A 205 17.43 -20.13 10.54
N LYS A 206 16.39 -20.71 9.92
CA LYS A 206 16.24 -22.16 9.94
C LYS A 206 17.40 -22.79 9.15
N PRO A 207 18.03 -23.86 9.67
CA PRO A 207 19.08 -24.58 8.95
C PRO A 207 18.59 -25.22 7.67
#